data_AF-A0A3M7BAN8-F1
#
_entry.id   AF-A0A3M7BAN8-F1
#
_cell.length_a   1.000
_cell.length_b   1.000
_cell.length_c   1.000
_cell.angle_alpha   90.00
_cell.angle_beta   90.00
_cell.angle_gamma   90.00
#
_symmetry.space_group_name_H-M   'P 1'
#
loop_
_entity.id
_entity.type
_entity.pdbx_description
1 polymer ?
#
loop_
_entity_poly.entity_id
_entity_poly.type
_entity_poly.pdbx_seq_one_letter_code
_entity_poly.pdbx_strand_id
1 'polypeptide(L)'
;KTEEAAIIVNEPAVARPAPVDDTPAATAPKEEPEAVVEGMVDSSASLPIKQEPEASTADKGLTPSGKPLLSPEEFDRQQRLRAATKKLRNAYLSAKRAYRIPEQRVKRIQDALSKYKGTKNYHNFTIQKTFRDPSAKRFIKSFIINPKPILIKGKGGEGNDGDVVETEWLSMKVHGQSFMMHQIRKMIGMVALLVRCGSNLSTLDASMQEEKFSIPKVPGLGLLLERPVFDSYNDIQAPKHGRGQLRFDKYEEAMEEFKQREIYQRIFREEEERNEFGRFFNHVDNFKEPYFLYVTSKGLEATKRQKNGEDAVAGAVKEES
;
A
#
# COMPACT_ATOMS: atom_id res chain seq x y z
N LYS A 1 -12.03 -33.10 -5.75
CA LYS A 1 -12.67 -33.16 -4.42
C LYS A 1 -12.29 -31.89 -3.71
N THR A 2 -13.29 -31.12 -3.31
CA THR A 2 -13.21 -29.82 -2.65
C THR A 2 -12.56 -29.97 -1.28
N GLU A 3 -11.44 -29.27 -1.04
CA GLU A 3 -10.90 -29.09 0.29
C GLU A 3 -11.05 -27.61 0.65
N GLU A 4 -12.03 -27.36 1.52
CA GLU A 4 -12.27 -26.10 2.20
C GLU A 4 -11.20 -25.96 3.30
N ALA A 5 -10.32 -24.96 3.17
CA ALA A 5 -9.45 -24.56 4.28
C ALA A 5 -10.27 -23.65 5.21
N ALA A 6 -10.88 -24.23 6.23
CA ALA A 6 -11.46 -23.53 7.35
C ALA A 6 -10.31 -23.01 8.25
N ILE A 7 -10.23 -21.69 8.43
CA ILE A 7 -9.37 -21.09 9.45
C ILE A 7 -10.11 -21.23 10.77
N ILE A 8 -9.71 -22.24 11.56
CA ILE A 8 -10.18 -22.45 12.93
C ILE A 8 -9.38 -21.51 13.84
N VAL A 9 -10.08 -20.61 14.53
CA VAL A 9 -9.49 -19.73 15.56
C VAL A 9 -9.59 -20.49 16.89
N ASN A 10 -8.47 -21.00 17.39
CA ASN A 10 -8.39 -21.55 18.75
C ASN A 10 -7.84 -20.51 19.74
N GLU A 11 -8.48 -20.45 20.91
CA GLU A 11 -8.10 -19.65 22.09
C GLU A 11 -6.77 -20.13 22.73
N PRO A 12 -6.04 -19.27 23.46
CA PRO A 12 -4.64 -19.53 23.81
C PRO A 12 -4.48 -20.45 25.02
N ALA A 13 -3.68 -21.51 24.86
CA ALA A 13 -3.18 -22.33 25.95
C ALA A 13 -1.75 -21.92 26.37
N VAL A 14 -1.48 -22.10 27.65
CA VAL A 14 -0.39 -21.58 28.49
C VAL A 14 1.02 -21.98 28.03
N ALA A 15 1.94 -21.01 28.09
CA ALA A 15 3.35 -21.12 27.72
C ALA A 15 4.18 -22.02 28.66
N ARG A 16 5.17 -22.72 28.08
CA ARG A 16 6.36 -23.23 28.78
C ARG A 16 7.62 -22.85 27.97
N PRO A 17 8.76 -22.56 28.63
CA PRO A 17 9.90 -21.92 27.98
C PRO A 17 10.77 -22.90 27.16
N ALA A 18 11.35 -22.40 26.07
CA ALA A 18 12.33 -23.09 25.24
C ALA A 18 13.78 -22.80 25.71
N PRO A 19 14.73 -23.73 25.50
CA PRO A 19 16.12 -23.55 25.86
C PRO A 19 16.93 -22.80 24.79
N VAL A 20 17.97 -22.11 25.27
CA VAL A 20 19.01 -21.37 24.56
C VAL A 20 20.04 -22.33 23.94
N ASP A 21 20.50 -22.04 22.71
CA ASP A 21 21.86 -22.41 22.32
C ASP A 21 22.43 -21.50 21.22
N ASP A 22 23.76 -21.41 21.26
CA ASP A 22 24.66 -20.38 20.77
C ASP A 22 25.23 -20.61 19.35
N THR A 23 25.94 -19.58 18.86
CA THR A 23 27.06 -19.58 17.87
C THR A 23 26.77 -19.35 16.36
N PRO A 24 27.73 -18.84 15.53
CA PRO A 24 27.97 -17.41 15.33
C PRO A 24 27.99 -16.95 13.84
N ALA A 25 28.18 -15.63 13.69
CA ALA A 25 28.17 -14.82 12.47
C ALA A 25 29.13 -15.22 11.33
N ALA A 26 28.70 -14.93 10.09
CA ALA A 26 29.54 -14.91 8.88
C ALA A 26 29.44 -13.55 8.17
N THR A 27 30.60 -13.05 7.78
CA THR A 27 30.98 -11.70 7.36
C THR A 27 30.58 -11.37 5.91
N ALA A 28 30.10 -10.15 5.66
CA ALA A 28 29.84 -9.61 4.32
C ALA A 28 30.99 -8.68 3.83
N PRO A 29 31.31 -8.61 2.53
CA PRO A 29 32.28 -7.65 2.00
C PRO A 29 31.67 -6.25 1.78
N LYS A 30 32.52 -5.23 1.94
CA LYS A 30 32.27 -3.80 1.70
C LYS A 30 32.43 -3.44 0.22
N GLU A 31 31.57 -2.56 -0.30
CA GLU A 31 31.82 -1.71 -1.49
C GLU A 31 31.42 -0.26 -1.17
N GLU A 32 32.26 0.68 -1.62
CA GLU A 32 32.16 2.13 -1.44
C GLU A 32 31.22 2.80 -2.46
N PRO A 33 30.67 4.01 -2.19
CA PRO A 33 29.56 4.56 -2.96
C PRO A 33 30.01 5.41 -4.16
N GLU A 34 29.48 5.10 -5.35
CA GLU A 34 29.47 6.02 -6.49
C GLU A 34 28.20 6.89 -6.50
N ALA A 35 28.40 8.20 -6.68
CA ALA A 35 27.36 9.21 -6.68
C ALA A 35 26.52 9.18 -7.96
N VAL A 36 25.20 9.03 -7.82
CA VAL A 36 24.23 9.19 -8.92
C VAL A 36 23.05 10.03 -8.44
N VAL A 37 22.77 11.08 -9.19
CA VAL A 37 21.69 12.06 -9.01
C VAL A 37 20.30 11.40 -9.06
N GLU A 38 19.66 11.27 -7.90
CA GLU A 38 18.30 10.76 -7.75
C GLU A 38 17.24 11.85 -8.03
N GLY A 39 16.49 11.64 -9.10
CA GLY A 39 15.18 12.26 -9.32
C GLY A 39 14.09 11.19 -9.20
N MET A 40 13.86 10.66 -8.00
CA MET A 40 12.70 9.80 -7.75
C MET A 40 12.11 10.08 -6.37
N VAL A 41 10.82 10.41 -6.38
CA VAL A 41 10.03 10.72 -5.19
C VAL A 41 9.85 9.47 -4.33
N ASP A 42 10.74 9.33 -3.37
CA ASP A 42 10.61 8.37 -2.30
C ASP A 42 9.45 8.80 -1.39
N SER A 43 8.53 7.88 -1.09
CA SER A 43 7.42 8.15 -0.17
C SER A 43 7.89 8.04 1.28
N SER A 44 8.95 8.77 1.61
CA SER A 44 9.46 9.02 2.96
C SER A 44 9.32 10.50 3.32
N ALA A 45 8.28 11.16 2.82
CA ALA A 45 7.85 12.46 3.34
C ALA A 45 6.93 12.22 4.54
N SER A 46 7.55 12.06 5.72
CA SER A 46 6.89 12.22 7.00
C SER A 46 6.16 13.57 7.03
N LEU A 47 4.83 13.55 7.03
CA LEU A 47 4.12 14.64 7.69
C LEU A 47 4.42 14.48 9.18
N PRO A 48 4.89 15.53 9.88
CA PRO A 48 5.08 15.43 11.30
C PRO A 48 3.72 15.11 11.92
N ILE A 49 3.61 13.91 12.49
CA ILE A 49 2.75 13.76 13.67
C ILE A 49 3.43 14.68 14.68
N LYS A 50 2.93 15.91 14.77
CA LYS A 50 3.21 16.75 15.92
C LYS A 50 2.57 15.99 17.08
N GLN A 51 3.35 15.13 17.73
CA GLN A 51 3.11 14.72 19.10
C GLN A 51 2.96 16.06 19.84
N GLU A 52 1.74 16.36 20.28
CA GLU A 52 1.57 17.34 21.34
C GLU A 52 2.41 16.80 22.51
N PRO A 53 3.41 17.55 23.00
CA PRO A 53 4.14 17.10 24.17
C PRO A 53 3.14 17.01 25.32
N GLU A 54 3.08 15.84 25.93
CA GLU A 54 2.46 15.65 27.24
C GLU A 54 2.96 16.73 28.21
N ALA A 55 2.03 17.16 29.05
CA ALA A 55 2.19 18.27 29.97
C ALA A 55 3.49 18.18 30.78
N SER A 56 4.39 19.13 30.52
CA SER A 56 5.50 19.49 31.41
C SER A 56 5.38 20.99 31.70
N THR A 57 4.90 21.25 32.92
CA THR A 57 5.14 22.41 33.79
C THR A 57 5.51 23.76 33.14
N ALA A 58 4.58 24.71 33.28
CA ALA A 58 4.79 26.13 33.52
C ALA A 58 5.98 26.82 32.82
N ASP A 59 5.70 27.45 31.67
CA ASP A 59 6.45 28.65 31.29
C ASP A 59 5.50 29.77 30.86
N LYS A 60 5.57 30.90 31.57
CA LYS A 60 4.79 32.10 31.29
C LYS A 60 5.46 32.81 30.12
N GLY A 61 4.94 32.60 28.91
CA GLY A 61 5.37 33.36 27.73
C GLY A 61 5.04 34.86 27.88
N LEU A 62 6.03 35.65 28.27
CA LEU A 62 6.03 37.12 28.16
C LEU A 62 6.86 37.54 26.95
N THR A 63 6.29 38.38 26.08
CA THR A 63 7.07 39.28 25.23
C THR A 63 7.58 40.47 26.06
N PRO A 64 8.60 41.23 25.61
CA PRO A 64 9.14 42.40 26.34
C PRO A 64 8.12 43.53 26.58
N SER A 65 6.91 43.41 26.04
CA SER A 65 5.77 44.25 26.35
C SER A 65 4.60 43.33 26.73
N GLY A 66 4.22 43.32 28.00
CA GLY A 66 3.30 42.35 28.62
C GLY A 66 1.83 42.49 28.20
N LYS A 67 1.50 42.15 26.96
CA LYS A 67 0.12 41.89 26.51
C LYS A 67 -0.05 40.39 26.21
N PRO A 68 -1.17 39.76 26.62
CA PRO A 68 -1.44 38.36 26.28
C PRO A 68 -1.57 38.20 24.76
N LEU A 69 -0.96 37.14 24.22
CA LEU A 69 -0.74 36.94 22.79
C LEU A 69 -2.03 36.70 21.96
N LEU A 70 -3.16 36.45 22.62
CA LEU A 70 -4.51 36.26 22.05
C LEU A 70 -5.53 36.82 23.04
N SER A 71 -6.63 37.41 22.54
CA SER A 71 -7.74 37.84 23.39
C SER A 71 -8.43 36.62 24.04
N PRO A 72 -9.10 36.77 25.20
CA PRO A 72 -9.88 35.68 25.80
C PRO A 72 -10.92 35.07 24.84
N GLU A 73 -11.52 35.88 23.97
CA GLU A 73 -12.46 35.44 22.94
C GLU A 73 -11.77 34.63 21.83
N GLU A 74 -10.56 35.02 21.42
CA GLU A 74 -9.76 34.29 20.44
C GLU A 74 -9.27 32.95 20.98
N PHE A 75 -8.93 32.88 22.27
CA PHE A 75 -8.54 31.64 22.93
C PHE A 75 -9.72 30.64 23.01
N ASP A 76 -10.89 31.10 23.45
CA ASP A 76 -12.10 30.27 23.49
C ASP A 76 -12.51 29.80 22.07
N ARG A 77 -12.46 30.70 21.07
CA ARG A 77 -12.66 30.33 19.66
C ARG A 77 -11.67 29.25 19.20
N GLN A 78 -10.39 29.39 19.52
CA GLN A 78 -9.37 28.39 19.15
C GLN A 78 -9.63 27.04 19.83
N GLN A 79 -10.02 27.04 21.10
CA GLN A 79 -10.36 25.82 21.84
C GLN A 79 -11.58 25.12 21.24
N ARG A 80 -12.64 25.87 20.90
CA ARG A 80 -13.84 25.33 20.22
C ARG A 80 -13.49 24.75 18.85
N LEU A 81 -12.64 25.43 18.06
CA LEU A 81 -12.19 24.92 16.76
C LEU A 81 -11.36 23.64 16.89
N ARG A 82 -10.45 23.56 17.88
CA ARG A 82 -9.68 22.33 18.17
C ARG A 82 -10.60 21.18 18.57
N ALA A 83 -11.55 21.42 19.46
CA ALA A 83 -12.54 20.42 19.88
C ALA A 83 -13.42 19.94 18.70
N ALA A 84 -13.90 20.86 17.86
CA ALA A 84 -14.67 20.53 16.67
C ALA A 84 -13.86 19.70 15.65
N THR A 85 -12.60 20.08 15.43
CA THR A 85 -11.69 19.34 14.53
C THR A 85 -11.39 17.94 15.04
N LYS A 86 -11.17 17.79 16.35
CA LYS A 86 -10.98 16.48 17.01
C LYS A 86 -12.24 15.61 16.84
N LYS A 87 -13.43 16.17 17.07
CA LYS A 87 -14.69 15.46 16.90
C LYS A 87 -14.92 15.00 15.46
N LEU A 88 -14.65 15.87 14.48
CA LEU A 88 -14.76 15.54 13.05
C LEU A 88 -13.78 14.43 12.65
N ARG A 89 -12.52 14.52 13.09
CA ARG A 89 -11.51 13.50 12.84
C ARG A 89 -11.92 12.14 13.41
N ASN A 90 -12.42 12.11 14.63
CA ASN A 90 -12.88 10.87 15.27
C ASN A 90 -14.08 10.25 14.54
N ALA A 91 -15.06 11.07 14.13
CA ALA A 91 -16.19 10.60 13.33
C ALA A 91 -15.74 10.01 11.99
N TYR A 92 -14.80 10.67 11.30
CA TYR A 92 -14.24 10.16 10.03
C TYR A 92 -13.49 8.84 10.21
N LEU A 93 -12.64 8.72 11.24
CA LEU A 93 -11.92 7.47 11.54
C LEU A 93 -12.87 6.33 11.91
N SER A 94 -13.91 6.63 12.69
CA SER A 94 -14.96 5.67 13.04
C SER A 94 -15.69 5.16 11.79
N ALA A 95 -16.12 6.07 10.90
CA ALA A 95 -16.76 5.71 9.64
C ALA A 95 -15.84 4.88 8.72
N LYS A 96 -14.55 5.24 8.63
CA LYS A 96 -13.55 4.48 7.86
C LYS A 96 -13.39 3.06 8.38
N ARG A 97 -13.34 2.87 9.71
CA ARG A 97 -13.21 1.55 10.36
C ARG A 97 -14.48 0.71 10.25
N ALA A 98 -15.65 1.34 10.26
CA ALA A 98 -16.94 0.69 10.11
C ALA A 98 -17.23 0.23 8.65
N TYR A 99 -16.47 0.72 7.68
CA TYR A 99 -16.64 0.34 6.28
C TYR A 99 -16.49 -1.17 6.09
N ARG A 100 -17.42 -1.75 5.33
CA ARG A 100 -17.40 -3.14 4.87
C ARG A 100 -17.57 -3.16 3.36
N ILE A 101 -16.75 -3.93 2.66
CA ILE A 101 -16.70 -3.94 1.21
C ILE A 101 -17.93 -4.68 0.64
N PRO A 102 -18.74 -4.03 -0.23
CA PRO A 102 -19.85 -4.72 -0.88
C PRO A 102 -19.34 -5.78 -1.86
N GLU A 103 -20.08 -6.88 -2.01
CA GLU A 103 -19.76 -7.97 -2.95
C GLU A 103 -19.57 -7.47 -4.39
N GLN A 104 -20.37 -6.49 -4.82
CA GLN A 104 -20.24 -5.87 -6.14
C GLN A 104 -18.85 -5.23 -6.34
N ARG A 105 -18.27 -4.65 -5.28
CA ARG A 105 -16.94 -4.05 -5.32
C ARG A 105 -15.85 -5.13 -5.30
N VAL A 106 -16.04 -6.22 -4.54
CA VAL A 106 -15.16 -7.41 -4.58
C VAL A 106 -15.12 -7.99 -5.99
N LYS A 107 -16.27 -8.16 -6.64
CA LYS A 107 -16.37 -8.61 -8.03
C LYS A 107 -15.64 -7.68 -8.99
N ARG A 108 -15.83 -6.37 -8.86
CA ARG A 108 -15.11 -5.37 -9.67
C ARG A 108 -13.59 -5.46 -9.50
N ILE A 109 -13.11 -5.72 -8.28
CA ILE A 109 -11.68 -5.96 -8.03
C ILE A 109 -11.23 -7.23 -8.76
N GLN A 110 -11.97 -8.34 -8.65
CA GLN A 110 -11.64 -9.57 -9.37
C GLN A 110 -11.63 -9.37 -10.90
N ASP A 111 -12.57 -8.61 -11.45
CA ASP A 111 -12.62 -8.28 -12.89
C ASP A 111 -11.36 -7.51 -13.31
N ALA A 112 -10.92 -6.54 -12.50
CA ALA A 112 -9.70 -5.78 -12.73
C ALA A 112 -8.43 -6.66 -12.61
N LEU A 113 -8.34 -7.51 -11.58
CA LEU A 113 -7.22 -8.44 -11.39
C LEU A 113 -7.12 -9.46 -12.53
N SER A 114 -8.26 -9.93 -13.04
CA SER A 114 -8.33 -10.88 -14.14
C SER A 114 -7.73 -10.32 -15.43
N LYS A 115 -7.75 -9.00 -15.61
CA LYS A 115 -7.07 -8.35 -16.74
C LYS A 115 -5.56 -8.51 -16.69
N TYR A 116 -4.92 -8.86 -15.58
CA TYR A 116 -3.48 -9.10 -15.59
C TYR A 116 -3.08 -10.46 -16.17
N LYS A 117 -4.01 -11.42 -16.26
CA LYS A 117 -3.71 -12.77 -16.72
C LYS A 117 -3.13 -12.78 -18.14
N GLY A 118 -2.21 -13.72 -18.38
CA GLY A 118 -1.51 -13.88 -19.64
C GLY A 118 -0.20 -13.08 -19.72
N THR A 119 0.37 -13.02 -20.91
CA THR A 119 1.60 -12.25 -21.19
C THR A 119 1.22 -10.82 -21.55
N LYS A 120 1.70 -9.86 -20.76
CA LYS A 120 1.47 -8.42 -20.98
C LYS A 120 2.75 -7.62 -20.81
N ASN A 121 2.74 -6.38 -21.30
CA ASN A 121 3.86 -5.45 -21.15
C ASN A 121 3.70 -4.59 -19.88
N TYR A 122 4.52 -4.87 -18.87
CA TYR A 122 4.43 -4.27 -17.54
C TYR A 122 5.37 -3.07 -17.35
N HIS A 123 5.80 -2.40 -18.43
CA HIS A 123 6.76 -1.29 -18.35
C HIS A 123 6.32 -0.13 -17.41
N ASN A 124 5.03 0.20 -17.33
CA ASN A 124 4.48 1.20 -16.38
C ASN A 124 4.43 0.70 -14.92
N PHE A 125 4.46 -0.62 -14.74
CA PHE A 125 4.36 -1.29 -13.45
C PHE A 125 5.72 -1.50 -12.79
N THR A 126 6.80 -0.95 -13.34
CA THR A 126 8.14 -1.02 -12.77
C THR A 126 8.82 0.34 -12.86
N ILE A 127 10.09 0.40 -12.51
CA ILE A 127 10.98 1.52 -12.76
C ILE A 127 11.99 1.13 -13.86
N GLN A 128 12.60 2.13 -14.50
CA GLN A 128 13.70 1.96 -15.46
C GLN A 128 13.41 0.99 -16.62
N LYS A 129 12.14 0.92 -17.07
CA LYS A 129 11.74 0.16 -18.26
C LYS A 129 10.96 1.03 -19.24
N THR A 130 11.31 0.89 -20.50
CA THR A 130 10.59 1.51 -21.61
C THR A 130 9.58 0.51 -22.19
N PHE A 131 8.58 1.00 -22.92
CA PHE A 131 7.60 0.13 -23.56
C PHE A 131 8.24 -0.85 -24.54
N ARG A 132 9.29 -0.43 -25.24
CA ARG A 132 9.98 -1.24 -26.26
C ARG A 132 10.92 -2.29 -25.67
N ASP A 133 11.21 -2.24 -24.36
CA ASP A 133 12.07 -3.23 -23.70
C ASP A 133 11.35 -4.59 -23.64
N PRO A 134 11.84 -5.64 -24.33
CA PRO A 134 11.23 -6.96 -24.30
C PRO A 134 11.19 -7.57 -22.90
N SER A 135 12.15 -7.21 -22.05
CA SER A 135 12.22 -7.65 -20.66
C SER A 135 11.18 -6.98 -19.76
N ALA A 136 10.32 -6.10 -20.27
CA ALA A 136 9.13 -5.63 -19.56
C ALA A 136 7.92 -6.59 -19.70
N LYS A 137 7.99 -7.57 -20.61
CA LYS A 137 6.93 -8.56 -20.79
C LYS A 137 6.97 -9.60 -19.67
N ARG A 138 5.86 -9.80 -18.98
CA ARG A 138 5.73 -10.79 -17.89
C ARG A 138 4.44 -11.58 -18.06
N PHE A 139 4.47 -12.81 -17.57
CA PHE A 139 3.33 -13.71 -17.60
C PHE A 139 2.73 -13.89 -16.21
N ILE A 140 1.45 -13.54 -16.08
CA ILE A 140 0.66 -13.81 -14.88
C ILE A 140 -0.24 -15.01 -15.15
N LYS A 141 -0.06 -16.08 -14.38
CA LYS A 141 -0.86 -17.31 -14.45
C LYS A 141 -2.23 -17.09 -13.83
N SER A 142 -2.28 -16.50 -12.64
CA SER A 142 -3.53 -16.19 -11.95
C SER A 142 -3.37 -14.99 -11.00
N PHE A 143 -4.47 -14.29 -10.78
CA PHE A 143 -4.59 -13.27 -9.76
C PHE A 143 -6.01 -13.32 -9.20
N ILE A 144 -6.15 -13.84 -7.98
CA ILE A 144 -7.44 -14.22 -7.40
C ILE A 144 -7.59 -13.55 -6.04
N ILE A 145 -8.75 -12.93 -5.84
CA ILE A 145 -9.16 -12.37 -4.56
C ILE A 145 -9.94 -13.39 -3.75
N ASN A 146 -9.79 -13.38 -2.44
CA ASN A 146 -10.69 -14.13 -1.57
C ASN A 146 -12.06 -13.43 -1.56
N PRO A 147 -13.16 -14.10 -1.95
CA PRO A 147 -14.48 -13.49 -1.95
C PRO A 147 -14.99 -13.14 -0.55
N LYS A 148 -14.45 -13.78 0.50
CA LYS A 148 -14.81 -13.53 1.89
C LYS A 148 -13.72 -12.65 2.54
N PRO A 149 -14.02 -11.39 2.87
CA PRO A 149 -13.11 -10.56 3.68
C PRO A 149 -12.89 -11.16 5.07
N ILE A 150 -11.74 -10.86 5.66
CA ILE A 150 -11.33 -11.31 6.99
C ILE A 150 -11.51 -10.14 7.94
N LEU A 151 -12.23 -10.35 9.04
CA LEU A 151 -12.36 -9.36 10.10
C LEU A 151 -11.29 -9.59 11.16
N ILE A 152 -10.47 -8.57 11.39
CA ILE A 152 -9.40 -8.59 12.39
C ILE A 152 -9.77 -7.62 13.51
N LYS A 153 -9.85 -8.16 14.73
CA LYS A 153 -10.07 -7.41 15.96
C LYS A 153 -8.75 -6.78 16.40
N GLY A 154 -8.71 -5.45 16.45
CA GLY A 154 -7.59 -4.65 16.93
C GLY A 154 -7.88 -4.02 18.30
N LYS A 155 -6.84 -3.50 18.94
CA LYS A 155 -7.00 -2.70 20.18
C LYS A 155 -7.44 -1.29 19.77
N GLY A 156 -8.59 -0.84 20.26
CA GLY A 156 -9.06 0.52 20.03
C GLY A 156 -7.94 1.54 20.21
N GLY A 157 -7.72 2.38 19.20
CA GLY A 157 -6.64 3.37 19.21
C GLY A 157 -6.73 4.31 20.43
N GLU A 158 -5.60 4.93 20.79
CA GLU A 158 -5.47 5.81 21.95
C GLU A 158 -6.65 6.79 22.08
N GLY A 159 -7.42 6.64 23.17
CA GLY A 159 -8.49 7.56 23.55
C GLY A 159 -9.92 7.02 23.52
N ASN A 160 -10.16 5.75 23.18
CA ASN A 160 -11.44 5.09 23.40
C ASN A 160 -11.31 3.95 24.40
N ASP A 161 -12.05 4.04 25.51
CA ASP A 161 -12.22 3.01 26.53
C ASP A 161 -12.54 1.64 25.91
N GLY A 162 -11.59 0.72 25.89
CA GLY A 162 -11.83 -0.73 25.76
C GLY A 162 -12.55 -1.26 24.52
N ASP A 163 -12.99 -0.43 23.59
CA ASP A 163 -13.80 -0.84 22.44
C ASP A 163 -12.96 -1.65 21.46
N VAL A 164 -13.39 -2.89 21.22
CA VAL A 164 -12.81 -3.78 20.22
C VAL A 164 -13.16 -3.25 18.83
N VAL A 165 -12.16 -2.80 18.08
CA VAL A 165 -12.36 -2.29 16.73
C VAL A 165 -12.10 -3.41 15.72
N GLU A 166 -13.07 -3.67 14.86
CA GLU A 166 -12.91 -4.64 13.77
C GLU A 166 -12.53 -3.93 12.46
N THR A 167 -11.36 -4.29 11.93
CA THR A 167 -10.90 -3.89 10.60
C THR A 167 -11.12 -5.01 9.60
N GLU A 168 -11.58 -4.66 8.41
CA GLU A 168 -11.82 -5.62 7.33
C GLU A 168 -10.62 -5.69 6.39
N TRP A 169 -10.14 -6.90 6.13
CA TRP A 169 -8.99 -7.20 5.28
C TRP A 169 -9.40 -8.09 4.13
N LEU A 170 -8.80 -7.86 2.96
CA LEU A 170 -9.09 -8.61 1.74
C LEU A 170 -7.83 -9.28 1.23
N SER A 171 -7.75 -10.60 1.39
CA SER A 171 -6.60 -11.36 0.91
C SER A 171 -6.69 -11.63 -0.59
N MET A 172 -5.54 -11.65 -1.24
CA MET A 172 -5.42 -11.94 -2.67
C MET A 172 -4.12 -12.66 -2.95
N LYS A 173 -4.15 -13.56 -3.93
CA LYS A 173 -3.00 -14.37 -4.33
C LYS A 173 -2.70 -14.14 -5.80
N VAL A 174 -1.44 -13.86 -6.10
CA VAL A 174 -0.92 -13.71 -7.46
C VAL A 174 0.10 -14.80 -7.75
N HIS A 175 -0.08 -15.48 -8.88
CA HIS A 175 0.86 -16.45 -9.41
C HIS A 175 1.38 -15.92 -10.75
N GLY A 176 2.68 -15.66 -10.82
CA GLY A 176 3.36 -15.24 -12.04
C GLY A 176 4.66 -16.02 -12.23
N GLN A 177 5.16 -16.06 -13.46
CA GLN A 177 6.45 -16.69 -13.76
C GLN A 177 7.63 -15.92 -13.15
N SER A 178 7.57 -14.60 -13.21
CA SER A 178 8.55 -13.71 -12.63
C SER A 178 7.92 -12.33 -12.41
N PHE A 179 8.52 -11.55 -11.51
CA PHE A 179 8.08 -10.19 -11.21
C PHE A 179 9.27 -9.24 -11.29
N MET A 180 9.03 -8.06 -11.85
CA MET A 180 9.98 -6.94 -11.81
C MET A 180 9.88 -6.21 -10.47
N MET A 181 10.88 -5.37 -10.19
CA MET A 181 10.88 -4.50 -9.03
C MET A 181 9.58 -3.68 -8.96
N HIS A 182 8.96 -3.66 -7.79
CA HIS A 182 7.69 -2.96 -7.51
C HIS A 182 6.46 -3.43 -8.30
N GLN A 183 6.56 -4.43 -9.18
CA GLN A 183 5.49 -4.82 -10.10
C GLN A 183 4.17 -5.11 -9.38
N ILE A 184 4.17 -6.02 -8.41
CA ILE A 184 2.96 -6.41 -7.68
C ILE A 184 2.36 -5.19 -6.95
N ARG A 185 3.20 -4.38 -6.30
CA ARG A 185 2.78 -3.18 -5.56
C ARG A 185 2.09 -2.17 -6.49
N LYS A 186 2.64 -1.92 -7.69
CA LYS A 186 2.01 -1.05 -8.68
C LYS A 186 0.74 -1.67 -9.28
N MET A 187 0.70 -2.99 -9.50
CA MET A 187 -0.52 -3.67 -9.97
C MET A 187 -1.68 -3.46 -8.99
N ILE A 188 -1.43 -3.64 -7.69
CA ILE A 188 -2.41 -3.36 -6.64
C ILE A 188 -2.78 -1.88 -6.59
N GLY A 189 -1.81 -0.98 -6.70
CA GLY A 189 -2.05 0.46 -6.74
C GLY A 189 -3.02 0.88 -7.86
N MET A 190 -2.79 0.39 -9.08
CA MET A 190 -3.68 0.65 -10.22
C MET A 190 -5.11 0.17 -9.94
N VAL A 191 -5.27 -1.08 -9.48
CA VAL A 191 -6.60 -1.64 -9.20
C VAL A 191 -7.31 -0.87 -8.08
N ALA A 192 -6.59 -0.57 -7.00
CA ALA A 192 -7.14 0.19 -5.88
C ALA A 192 -7.67 1.55 -6.32
N LEU A 193 -6.92 2.29 -7.14
CA LEU A 193 -7.36 3.60 -7.63
C LEU A 193 -8.56 3.50 -8.58
N LEU A 194 -8.53 2.59 -9.56
CA LEU A 194 -9.63 2.44 -10.52
C LEU A 194 -10.94 2.02 -9.84
N VAL A 195 -10.87 1.12 -8.84
CA VAL A 195 -12.06 0.65 -8.12
C VAL A 195 -12.57 1.73 -7.17
N ARG A 196 -11.68 2.41 -6.43
CA ARG A 196 -12.06 3.46 -5.49
C ARG A 196 -12.73 4.65 -6.19
N CYS A 197 -12.25 5.03 -7.37
CA CYS A 197 -12.77 6.16 -8.15
C CYS A 197 -13.90 5.77 -9.13
N GLY A 198 -14.29 4.49 -9.19
CA GLY A 198 -15.31 4.02 -10.14
C GLY A 198 -14.91 4.12 -11.62
N SER A 199 -13.62 4.23 -11.91
CA SER A 199 -13.05 4.46 -13.24
C SER A 199 -13.28 3.30 -14.20
N ASN A 200 -13.22 3.56 -15.51
CA ASN A 200 -13.31 2.50 -16.51
C ASN A 200 -12.12 1.53 -16.39
N LEU A 201 -12.41 0.22 -16.33
CA LEU A 201 -11.37 -0.82 -16.28
C LEU A 201 -10.56 -0.93 -17.57
N SER A 202 -11.03 -0.35 -18.69
CA SER A 202 -10.24 -0.25 -19.94
C SER A 202 -8.97 0.61 -19.75
N THR A 203 -8.94 1.51 -18.78
CA THR A 203 -7.74 2.28 -18.42
C THR A 203 -6.58 1.37 -18.00
N LEU A 204 -6.88 0.22 -17.37
CA LEU A 204 -5.88 -0.79 -17.04
C LEU A 204 -5.29 -1.40 -18.32
N ASP A 205 -6.12 -1.73 -19.30
CA ASP A 205 -5.64 -2.26 -20.57
C ASP A 205 -4.80 -1.23 -21.34
N ALA A 206 -5.20 0.04 -21.31
CA ALA A 206 -4.42 1.15 -21.88
C ALA A 206 -3.05 1.31 -21.20
N SER A 207 -2.96 1.08 -19.89
CA SER A 207 -1.68 1.16 -19.14
C SER A 207 -0.63 0.12 -19.53
N MET A 208 -1.03 -0.89 -20.32
CA MET A 208 -0.13 -1.92 -20.87
C MET A 208 0.32 -1.60 -22.32
N GLN A 209 -0.17 -0.50 -22.90
CA GLN A 209 0.21 -0.01 -24.23
C GLN A 209 1.39 0.98 -24.14
N GLU A 210 1.73 1.67 -25.22
CA GLU A 210 2.92 2.54 -25.28
C GLU A 210 2.85 3.77 -24.36
N GLU A 211 1.65 4.22 -24.05
CA GLU A 211 1.39 5.39 -23.22
C GLU A 211 1.93 5.26 -21.80
N LYS A 212 2.40 6.37 -21.22
CA LYS A 212 2.99 6.41 -19.89
C LYS A 212 1.96 6.67 -18.81
N PHE A 213 1.91 5.77 -17.82
CA PHE A 213 1.04 5.89 -16.65
C PHE A 213 1.88 6.01 -15.37
N SER A 214 1.60 7.04 -14.58
CA SER A 214 2.20 7.18 -13.25
C SER A 214 1.40 6.37 -12.23
N ILE A 215 1.84 5.15 -11.97
CA ILE A 215 1.15 4.24 -11.06
C ILE A 215 1.80 4.33 -9.68
N PRO A 216 1.08 4.73 -8.63
CA PRO A 216 1.66 4.81 -7.30
C PRO A 216 1.98 3.42 -6.75
N LYS A 217 3.09 3.33 -6.03
CA LYS A 217 3.56 2.10 -5.39
C LYS A 217 2.93 2.00 -4.00
N VAL A 218 1.96 1.11 -3.81
CA VAL A 218 1.35 0.88 -2.49
C VAL A 218 2.38 0.43 -1.46
N PRO A 219 2.16 0.59 -0.14
CA PRO A 219 3.06 0.10 0.91
C PRO A 219 3.41 -1.39 0.77
N GLY A 220 4.61 -1.78 1.21
CA GLY A 220 5.07 -3.17 1.16
C GLY A 220 4.50 -4.05 2.27
N LEU A 221 3.89 -3.44 3.29
CA LEU A 221 3.46 -4.10 4.53
C LEU A 221 2.56 -5.32 4.29
N GLY A 222 1.68 -5.28 3.29
CA GLY A 222 0.76 -6.39 2.98
C GLY A 222 1.30 -7.43 1.98
N LEU A 223 2.54 -7.31 1.51
CA LEU A 223 3.09 -8.20 0.48
C LEU A 223 3.90 -9.33 1.12
N LEU A 224 3.40 -10.55 0.99
CA LEU A 224 4.05 -11.78 1.48
C LEU A 224 4.39 -12.70 0.30
N LEU A 225 5.64 -13.15 0.23
CA LEU A 225 6.01 -14.28 -0.62
C LEU A 225 5.55 -15.57 0.05
N GLU A 226 4.47 -16.16 -0.45
CA GLU A 226 3.86 -17.35 0.15
C GLU A 226 4.73 -18.60 -0.03
N ARG A 227 5.08 -18.94 -1.27
CA ARG A 227 5.98 -20.07 -1.57
C ARG A 227 6.58 -19.96 -2.98
N PRO A 228 7.82 -20.44 -3.18
CA PRO A 228 8.31 -20.73 -4.52
C PRO A 228 7.56 -21.93 -5.12
N VAL A 229 7.35 -21.91 -6.44
CA VAL A 229 6.65 -22.98 -7.16
C VAL A 229 7.64 -23.69 -8.08
N PHE A 230 7.79 -25.00 -7.88
CA PHE A 230 8.74 -25.85 -8.60
C PHE A 230 8.08 -26.84 -9.58
N ASP A 231 6.82 -26.61 -9.98
CA ASP A 231 6.05 -27.53 -10.85
C ASP A 231 6.86 -27.95 -12.10
N SER A 232 7.35 -27.00 -12.90
CA SER A 232 8.15 -27.30 -14.10
C SER A 232 9.44 -28.07 -13.80
N TYR A 233 10.07 -27.81 -12.65
CA TYR A 233 11.25 -28.56 -12.23
C TYR A 233 10.86 -30.00 -11.85
N ASN A 234 9.82 -30.16 -11.04
CA ASN A 234 9.36 -31.45 -10.53
C ASN A 234 8.84 -32.39 -11.61
N ASP A 235 8.21 -31.81 -12.64
CA ASP A 235 7.55 -32.58 -13.69
C ASP A 235 8.52 -32.88 -14.86
N ILE A 236 9.51 -32.01 -15.12
CA ILE A 236 10.40 -32.11 -16.29
C ILE A 236 11.84 -32.42 -15.88
N GLN A 237 12.42 -31.58 -15.02
CA GLN A 237 13.87 -31.61 -14.75
C GLN A 237 14.27 -32.70 -13.75
N ALA A 238 13.47 -32.91 -12.70
CA ALA A 238 13.74 -33.92 -11.69
C ALA A 238 13.78 -35.34 -12.31
N PRO A 239 12.79 -35.78 -13.11
CA PRO A 239 12.84 -37.09 -13.78
C PRO A 239 14.00 -37.18 -14.79
N LYS A 240 14.22 -36.12 -15.58
CA LYS A 240 15.27 -36.09 -16.61
C LYS A 240 16.68 -36.29 -16.03
N HIS A 241 16.91 -35.82 -14.82
CA HIS A 241 18.22 -35.87 -14.16
C HIS A 241 18.29 -36.88 -13.00
N GLY A 242 17.28 -37.74 -12.83
CA GLY A 242 17.23 -38.73 -11.75
C GLY A 242 17.27 -38.10 -10.34
N ARG A 243 16.74 -36.89 -10.18
CA ARG A 243 16.68 -36.16 -8.91
C ARG A 243 15.29 -36.28 -8.26
N GLY A 244 15.24 -36.09 -6.95
CA GLY A 244 13.99 -36.03 -6.20
C GLY A 244 13.20 -34.75 -6.50
N GLN A 245 11.87 -34.83 -6.39
CA GLN A 245 11.00 -33.65 -6.50
C GLN A 245 11.16 -32.73 -5.27
N LEU A 246 11.13 -31.42 -5.52
CA LEU A 246 11.08 -30.38 -4.51
C LEU A 246 9.63 -30.09 -4.14
N ARG A 247 9.18 -30.70 -3.04
CA ARG A 247 7.85 -30.51 -2.45
C ARG A 247 8.00 -30.07 -1.00
N PHE A 248 7.22 -29.08 -0.60
CA PHE A 248 7.25 -28.51 0.76
C PHE A 248 6.02 -28.87 1.59
N ASP A 249 5.13 -29.73 1.06
CA ASP A 249 3.84 -30.06 1.68
C ASP A 249 4.01 -30.65 3.10
N LYS A 250 5.13 -31.34 3.36
CA LYS A 250 5.47 -31.85 4.69
C LYS A 250 5.71 -30.77 5.77
N TYR A 251 5.87 -29.51 5.38
CA TYR A 251 6.10 -28.38 6.29
C TYR A 251 4.92 -27.42 6.30
N GLU A 252 3.80 -27.73 5.64
CA GLU A 252 2.67 -26.81 5.48
C GLU A 252 2.13 -26.31 6.82
N GLU A 253 1.99 -27.21 7.79
CA GLU A 253 1.53 -26.87 9.15
C GLU A 253 2.48 -25.90 9.86
N ALA A 254 3.77 -26.20 9.87
CA ALA A 254 4.79 -25.34 10.48
C ALA A 254 4.90 -23.98 9.78
N MET A 255 4.76 -23.95 8.44
CA MET A 255 4.74 -22.70 7.66
C MET A 255 3.48 -21.87 7.96
N GLU A 256 2.32 -22.50 8.09
CA GLU A 256 1.07 -21.81 8.44
C GLU A 256 1.13 -21.25 9.86
N GLU A 257 1.58 -22.03 10.84
CA GLU A 257 1.77 -21.54 12.20
C GLU A 257 2.70 -20.32 12.24
N PHE A 258 3.82 -20.38 11.52
CA PHE A 258 4.76 -19.26 11.40
C PHE A 258 4.14 -18.04 10.73
N LYS A 259 3.41 -18.21 9.63
CA LYS A 259 2.70 -17.11 8.94
C LYS A 259 1.71 -16.43 9.87
N GLN A 260 0.92 -17.20 10.62
CA GLN A 260 -0.05 -16.67 11.56
C GLN A 260 0.63 -15.91 12.70
N ARG A 261 1.61 -16.53 13.35
CA ARG A 261 2.26 -15.97 14.54
C ARG A 261 3.15 -14.77 14.24
N GLU A 262 4.02 -14.87 13.24
CA GLU A 262 5.10 -13.89 13.04
C GLU A 262 4.80 -12.87 11.95
N ILE A 263 4.01 -13.26 10.93
CA ILE A 263 3.79 -12.42 9.74
C ILE A 263 2.47 -11.66 9.86
N TYR A 264 1.34 -12.36 9.88
CA TYR A 264 0.03 -11.72 9.88
C TYR A 264 -0.19 -10.85 11.13
N GLN A 265 0.14 -11.35 12.32
CA GLN A 265 0.05 -10.55 13.55
C GLN A 265 0.88 -9.25 13.47
N ARG A 266 2.07 -9.30 12.87
CA ARG A 266 2.94 -8.13 12.73
C ARG A 266 2.38 -7.14 11.71
N ILE A 267 1.86 -7.62 10.58
CA ILE A 267 1.21 -6.78 9.56
C ILE A 267 0.05 -6.00 10.17
N PHE A 268 -0.81 -6.67 10.93
CA PHE A 268 -1.99 -6.03 11.53
C PHE A 268 -1.59 -5.02 12.61
N ARG A 269 -0.64 -5.39 13.48
CA ARG A 269 -0.13 -4.48 14.50
C ARG A 269 0.51 -3.23 13.89
N GLU A 270 1.34 -3.41 12.88
CA GLU A 270 2.01 -2.29 12.23
C GLU A 270 1.03 -1.38 11.49
N GLU A 271 -0.01 -1.92 10.84
CA GLU A 271 -1.06 -1.08 10.25
C GLU A 271 -1.91 -0.36 11.30
N GLU A 272 -2.15 -0.97 12.46
CA GLU A 272 -2.87 -0.34 13.56
C GLU A 272 -2.08 0.84 14.15
N GLU A 273 -0.78 0.65 14.37
CA GLU A 273 0.12 1.68 14.94
C GLU A 273 0.47 2.78 13.92
N ARG A 274 0.78 2.39 12.68
CA ARG A 274 1.33 3.30 11.66
C ARG A 274 0.30 3.76 10.63
N ASN A 275 -0.80 3.03 10.41
CA ASN A 275 -1.82 3.39 9.43
C ASN A 275 -1.20 3.70 8.05
N GLU A 276 -0.30 2.82 7.59
CA GLU A 276 0.52 2.99 6.39
C GLU A 276 -0.36 3.15 5.15
N PHE A 277 -1.41 2.33 5.00
CA PHE A 277 -2.34 2.45 3.87
C PHE A 277 -3.14 3.75 3.96
N GLY A 278 -3.53 4.18 5.16
CA GLY A 278 -4.19 5.47 5.35
C GLY A 278 -3.33 6.66 4.93
N ARG A 279 -2.05 6.67 5.34
CA ARG A 279 -1.08 7.70 4.90
C ARG A 279 -0.88 7.68 3.39
N PHE A 280 -0.76 6.49 2.80
CA PHE A 280 -0.62 6.33 1.35
C PHE A 280 -1.79 6.95 0.58
N PHE A 281 -3.05 6.60 0.92
CA PHE A 281 -4.21 7.15 0.21
C PHE A 281 -4.37 8.65 0.45
N ASN A 282 -4.10 9.13 1.68
CA ASN A 282 -4.07 10.57 1.95
C ASN A 282 -3.04 11.29 1.08
N HIS A 283 -1.85 10.71 0.90
CA HIS A 283 -0.83 11.29 0.02
C HIS A 283 -1.31 11.33 -1.44
N VAL A 284 -1.88 10.23 -1.94
CA VAL A 284 -2.41 10.18 -3.31
C VAL A 284 -3.53 11.19 -3.54
N ASP A 285 -4.44 11.35 -2.57
CA ASP A 285 -5.59 12.25 -2.68
C ASP A 285 -5.21 13.73 -2.59
N ASN A 286 -4.10 14.05 -1.91
CA ASN A 286 -3.58 15.42 -1.80
C ASN A 286 -2.45 15.72 -2.79
N PHE A 287 -2.17 14.80 -3.72
CA PHE A 287 -1.14 14.99 -4.74
C PHE A 287 -1.59 16.08 -5.72
N LYS A 288 -0.79 17.14 -5.85
CA LYS A 288 -1.20 18.35 -6.60
C LYS A 288 -1.07 18.16 -8.12
N GLU A 289 -0.10 17.37 -8.55
CA GLU A 289 0.16 17.12 -9.95
C GLU A 289 -0.87 16.16 -10.54
N PRO A 290 -1.20 16.28 -11.84
CA PRO A 290 -2.29 15.53 -12.46
C PRO A 290 -1.96 14.06 -12.73
N TYR A 291 -0.88 13.52 -12.17
CA TYR A 291 -0.34 12.19 -12.51
C TYR A 291 -1.32 11.04 -12.28
N PHE A 292 -2.22 11.16 -11.30
CA PHE A 292 -3.20 10.13 -10.97
C PHE A 292 -4.59 10.39 -11.57
N LEU A 293 -4.78 11.49 -12.32
CA LEU A 293 -6.09 11.86 -12.86
C LEU A 293 -6.59 10.96 -13.99
N TYR A 294 -5.79 9.97 -14.44
CA TYR A 294 -6.25 8.93 -15.37
C TYR A 294 -7.43 8.10 -14.84
N VAL A 295 -7.73 8.20 -13.54
CA VAL A 295 -8.90 7.58 -12.91
C VAL A 295 -10.19 8.39 -13.08
N THR A 296 -10.12 9.60 -13.61
CA THR A 296 -11.30 10.42 -13.91
C THR A 296 -11.96 10.01 -15.23
N SER A 297 -13.14 10.56 -15.53
CA SER A 297 -13.86 10.31 -16.79
C SER A 297 -13.07 10.73 -18.04
N LYS A 298 -12.12 11.66 -17.90
CA LYS A 298 -11.23 12.11 -18.98
C LYS A 298 -10.11 11.11 -19.28
N GLY A 299 -9.93 10.07 -18.47
CA GLY A 299 -8.88 9.07 -18.67
C GLY A 299 -7.48 9.69 -18.72
N LEU A 300 -6.58 9.10 -19.50
CA LEU A 300 -5.18 9.53 -19.60
C LEU A 300 -5.03 11.00 -20.05
N GLU A 301 -5.97 11.56 -20.82
CA GLU A 301 -5.91 12.97 -21.22
C GLU A 301 -5.92 13.93 -20.02
N ALA A 302 -6.52 13.50 -18.89
CA ALA A 302 -6.51 14.28 -17.66
C ALA A 302 -5.12 14.46 -17.04
N THR A 303 -4.17 13.59 -17.38
CA THR A 303 -2.81 13.64 -16.82
C THR A 303 -1.88 14.55 -17.62
N LYS A 304 -2.28 14.91 -18.84
CA LYS A 304 -1.52 15.85 -19.66
C LYS A 304 -1.71 17.25 -19.07
N ARG A 305 -0.62 17.96 -18.77
CA ARG A 305 -0.71 19.39 -18.42
C ARG A 305 -1.47 20.10 -19.55
N GLN A 306 -2.53 20.82 -19.22
CA GLN A 306 -3.10 21.77 -20.16
C GLN A 306 -2.01 22.77 -20.51
N LYS A 307 -1.62 22.83 -21.79
CA LYS A 307 -0.59 23.74 -22.29
C LYS A 307 -1.01 25.21 -22.30
N ASN A 308 -2.09 25.61 -21.62
CA ASN A 308 -2.69 26.92 -21.82
C ASN A 308 -2.58 27.77 -20.56
N GLY A 309 -1.70 28.78 -20.59
CA GLY A 309 -1.65 29.86 -19.61
C GLY A 309 -0.52 30.89 -19.82
N GLU A 310 0.68 30.49 -20.24
CA GLU A 310 1.82 31.42 -20.31
C GLU A 310 2.16 31.89 -21.74
N ASP A 311 1.86 31.11 -22.78
CA ASP A 311 2.18 31.51 -24.15
C ASP A 311 1.19 32.53 -24.76
N ALA A 312 0.00 32.71 -24.18
CA ALA A 312 -0.99 33.68 -24.67
C ALA A 312 -0.67 35.13 -24.25
N VAL A 313 0.11 35.32 -23.18
CA VAL A 313 0.54 36.67 -22.74
C VAL A 313 1.82 37.09 -23.45
N ALA A 314 2.69 36.14 -23.84
CA ALA A 314 3.92 36.43 -24.57
C ALA A 314 3.70 36.79 -26.06
N GLY A 315 2.59 36.35 -26.66
CA GLY A 315 2.24 36.66 -28.06
C GLY A 315 1.67 38.07 -28.26
N ALA A 316 1.03 38.66 -27.25
CA ALA A 316 0.40 39.98 -27.37
C ALA A 316 1.36 41.16 -27.16
N VAL A 317 2.56 40.93 -26.59
CA VAL A 317 3.53 42.00 -26.30
C VAL A 317 4.50 42.23 -27.48
N LYS A 318 4.47 41.40 -28.52
CA LYS A 318 5.38 41.51 -29.68
C LYS A 318 4.80 42.20 -30.93
N GLU A 319 3.54 42.63 -30.91
CA GLU A 319 2.92 43.35 -32.03
C GLU A 319 2.79 44.87 -31.82
N GLU A 320 3.18 45.41 -30.66
CA GLU A 320 3.29 46.86 -30.44
C GLU A 320 4.72 47.23 -30.01
N SER A 321 5.66 47.24 -30.97
CA SER A 321 6.95 47.95 -30.88
C SER A 321 7.52 48.16 -32.28
#